data_AF-K2BVY8-F1
#
_entry.id   AF-K2BVY8-F1
#
_cell.length_a   1.000
_cell.length_b   1.000
_cell.length_c   1.000
_cell.angle_alpha   90.00
_cell.angle_beta   90.00
_cell.angle_gamma   90.00
#
_symmetry.space_group_name_H-M   'P 1'
#
loop_
_entity.id
_entity.type
_entity.pdbx_description
1 polymer ?
#
loop_
_entity_poly.entity_id
_entity_poly.type
_entity_poly.pdbx_seq_one_letter_code
_entity_poly.pdbx_strand_id
1 'polypeptide(L)'
;MNTLGIQFSLHTGHAVIAEHINDTLICTTAKKIDCDFEKRNALHDAMDFIKSLYQKKMRVIVGIPTQYVMTKELSLDEKLNDRDIFRYLQTQSPHFFGHPAAQLNLDYQMLPSNEHNAQKIIAAAAHKIKIDIIETEFQLARIPLHVIDVDIFADARFKKYLAGQNHFTNKTLFSEETFLRFSSACGLCLWGKA
;
A
#
# COMPACT_ATOMS: atom_id res chain seq x y z
N MET A 1 18.36 1.17 -4.71
CA MET A 1 17.86 1.31 -3.31
C MET A 1 16.82 0.25 -3.04
N ASN A 2 17.05 -0.57 -2.01
CA ASN A 2 16.16 -1.65 -1.59
C ASN A 2 14.88 -1.11 -0.95
N THR A 3 13.76 -1.73 -1.30
CA THR A 3 12.46 -1.52 -0.66
C THR A 3 12.06 -2.80 0.07
N LEU A 4 11.60 -2.67 1.32
CA LEU A 4 10.89 -3.68 2.07
C LEU A 4 9.38 -3.41 1.93
N GLY A 5 8.70 -4.22 1.11
CA GLY A 5 7.26 -4.23 0.95
C GLY A 5 6.62 -5.23 1.91
N ILE A 6 5.70 -4.78 2.75
CA ILE A 6 5.05 -5.60 3.78
C ILE A 6 3.55 -5.55 3.53
N GLN A 7 2.97 -6.66 3.07
CA GLN A 7 1.53 -6.77 2.92
C GLN A 7 0.95 -7.53 4.11
N PHE A 8 0.03 -6.89 4.83
CA PHE A 8 -0.83 -7.59 5.78
C PHE A 8 -2.09 -8.08 5.08
N SER A 9 -2.63 -9.21 5.51
CA SER A 9 -3.98 -9.72 5.16
C SER A 9 -4.73 -10.04 6.45
N LEU A 10 -5.99 -10.47 6.33
CA LEU A 10 -6.79 -10.89 7.49
C LEU A 10 -6.10 -11.96 8.33
N HIS A 11 -5.48 -12.96 7.71
CA HIS A 11 -5.01 -14.16 8.44
C HIS A 11 -3.53 -14.49 8.24
N THR A 12 -2.86 -13.78 7.33
CA THR A 12 -1.42 -13.93 7.08
C THR A 12 -0.82 -12.59 6.67
N GLY A 13 0.50 -12.52 6.49
CA GLY A 13 1.13 -11.44 5.74
C GLY A 13 2.25 -11.95 4.85
N HIS A 14 2.78 -11.07 4.02
CA HIS A 14 3.91 -11.34 3.14
C HIS A 14 4.87 -10.15 3.17
N ALA A 15 6.15 -10.43 3.38
CA ALA A 15 7.23 -9.46 3.25
C ALA A 15 8.08 -9.78 2.01
N VAL A 16 8.42 -8.75 1.25
CA VAL A 16 9.34 -8.83 0.12
C VAL A 16 10.42 -7.76 0.27
N ILE A 17 11.67 -8.14 0.05
CA ILE A 17 12.77 -7.20 -0.17
C ILE A 17 13.11 -7.25 -1.66
N ALA A 18 12.98 -6.11 -2.32
CA ALA A 18 13.30 -5.99 -3.73
C ALA A 18 14.05 -4.70 -4.05
N GLU A 19 14.85 -4.77 -5.11
CA GLU A 19 15.49 -3.63 -5.73
C GLU A 19 14.95 -3.43 -7.14
N HIS A 20 14.76 -2.17 -7.53
CA HIS A 20 14.41 -1.81 -8.89
C HIS A 20 15.64 -1.21 -9.56
N ILE A 21 16.14 -1.87 -10.61
CA ILE A 21 17.32 -1.47 -11.38
C ILE A 21 16.91 -1.40 -12.84
N ASN A 22 16.97 -0.21 -13.43
CA ASN A 22 16.40 0.06 -14.76
C ASN A 22 14.95 -0.42 -14.81
N ASP A 23 14.60 -1.27 -15.77
CA ASP A 23 13.26 -1.86 -15.93
C ASP A 23 13.16 -3.27 -15.34
N THR A 24 14.02 -3.59 -14.36
CA THR A 24 14.03 -4.89 -13.68
C THR A 24 13.74 -4.76 -12.19
N LEU A 25 12.73 -5.49 -11.71
CA LEU A 25 12.48 -5.70 -10.29
C LEU A 25 13.15 -7.01 -9.86
N ILE A 26 14.14 -6.90 -8.99
CA ILE A 26 14.90 -8.03 -8.46
C ILE A 26 14.43 -8.29 -7.03
N CYS A 27 13.70 -9.38 -6.82
CA CYS A 27 13.31 -9.84 -5.49
C CYS A 27 14.41 -10.73 -4.91
N THR A 28 15.00 -10.31 -3.78
CA THR A 28 16.06 -11.06 -3.08
C THR A 28 15.54 -11.81 -1.87
N THR A 29 14.38 -11.42 -1.33
CA THR A 29 13.81 -12.06 -0.15
C THR A 29 12.29 -12.01 -0.25
N ALA A 30 11.66 -13.15 0.01
CA ALA A 30 10.24 -13.27 0.23
C ALA A 30 10.03 -14.09 1.49
N LYS A 31 9.12 -13.67 2.36
CA LYS A 31 8.78 -14.38 3.60
C LYS A 31 7.31 -14.24 3.93
N LYS A 32 6.68 -15.35 4.32
CA LYS A 32 5.36 -15.30 4.95
C LYS A 32 5.51 -14.72 6.36
N ILE A 33 4.62 -13.83 6.73
CA ILE A 33 4.44 -13.29 8.08
C ILE A 33 3.26 -14.03 8.69
N ASP A 34 3.45 -14.57 9.89
CA ASP A 34 2.33 -15.08 10.68
C ASP A 34 1.71 -13.89 11.42
N CYS A 35 0.67 -13.31 10.82
CA CYS A 35 -0.01 -12.13 11.34
C CYS A 35 -1.48 -12.19 10.96
N ASP A 36 -2.33 -12.19 11.98
CA ASP A 36 -3.78 -12.10 11.86
C ASP A 36 -4.19 -10.67 12.21
N PHE A 37 -4.35 -9.83 11.19
CA PHE A 37 -4.49 -8.37 11.36
C PHE A 37 -5.74 -7.94 12.16
N GLU A 38 -6.71 -8.85 12.35
CA GLU A 38 -7.87 -8.61 13.23
C GLU A 38 -7.52 -8.70 14.72
N LYS A 39 -6.47 -9.45 15.09
CA LYS A 39 -6.07 -9.62 16.48
C LYS A 39 -5.35 -8.38 16.99
N ARG A 40 -5.77 -7.91 18.18
CA ARG A 40 -5.28 -6.67 18.83
C ARG A 40 -3.75 -6.52 18.85
N ASN A 41 -3.02 -7.61 19.06
CA ASN A 41 -1.56 -7.59 19.22
C ASN A 41 -0.81 -8.22 18.03
N ALA A 42 -1.48 -8.66 16.97
CA ALA A 42 -0.80 -9.42 15.92
C ALA A 42 0.28 -8.62 15.18
N LEU A 43 0.06 -7.32 14.98
CA LEU A 43 1.10 -6.44 14.43
C LEU A 43 2.31 -6.37 15.35
N HIS A 44 2.07 -6.16 16.65
CA HIS A 44 3.11 -6.11 17.67
C HIS A 44 3.96 -7.38 17.66
N ASP A 45 3.31 -8.55 17.69
CA ASP A 45 3.97 -9.85 17.66
C ASP A 45 4.76 -10.08 16.35
N ALA A 46 4.28 -9.53 15.23
CA ALA A 46 4.96 -9.59 13.95
C ALA A 46 6.16 -8.61 13.83
N MET A 47 6.28 -7.60 14.69
CA MET A 47 7.30 -6.56 14.55
C MET A 47 8.72 -7.09 14.77
N ASP A 48 8.94 -8.05 15.66
CA ASP A 48 10.26 -8.67 15.84
C ASP A 48 10.72 -9.37 14.57
N PHE A 49 9.81 -10.06 13.89
CA PHE A 49 10.06 -10.66 12.60
C PHE A 49 10.37 -9.61 11.53
N ILE A 50 9.54 -8.57 11.42
CA ILE A 50 9.75 -7.47 10.45
C ILE A 50 11.09 -6.77 10.68
N LYS A 51 11.46 -6.55 11.95
CA LYS A 51 12.73 -5.94 12.35
C LYS A 51 13.93 -6.79 11.94
N SER A 52 13.80 -8.11 11.97
CA SER A 52 14.86 -9.01 11.48
C SER A 52 15.11 -8.91 9.97
N LEU A 53 14.10 -8.49 9.20
CA LEU A 53 14.19 -8.28 7.75
C LEU A 53 14.71 -6.89 7.39
N TYR A 54 14.41 -5.89 8.22
CA TYR A 54 14.78 -4.51 7.96
C TYR A 54 16.29 -4.30 8.04
N GLN A 55 16.83 -3.59 7.05
CA GLN A 55 18.21 -3.10 7.04
C GLN A 55 18.22 -1.58 6.94
N LYS A 56 19.23 -0.95 7.55
CA LYS A 56 19.38 0.51 7.53
C LYS A 56 19.39 1.03 6.09
N LYS A 57 18.68 2.14 5.84
CA LYS A 57 18.50 2.78 4.53
C LYS A 57 17.57 2.04 3.56
N MET A 58 16.83 1.02 4.02
CA MET A 58 15.72 0.50 3.24
C MET A 58 14.54 1.46 3.28
N ARG A 59 13.86 1.59 2.14
CA ARG A 59 12.53 2.17 2.10
C ARG A 59 11.52 1.12 2.59
N VAL A 60 10.57 1.51 3.41
CA VAL A 60 9.59 0.57 4.00
C VAL A 60 8.19 1.01 3.64
N ILE A 61 7.45 0.11 3.01
CA ILE A 61 6.11 0.37 2.46
C ILE A 61 5.19 -0.75 2.93
N VAL A 62 4.09 -0.36 3.58
CA VAL A 62 3.13 -1.29 4.16
C VAL A 62 1.85 -1.26 3.33
N GLY A 63 1.31 -2.43 3.02
CA GLY A 63 -0.01 -2.60 2.42
C GLY A 63 -1.02 -2.93 3.51
N ILE A 64 -2.06 -2.11 3.63
CA ILE A 64 -3.23 -2.45 4.43
C ILE A 64 -4.22 -3.29 3.59
N PRO A 65 -4.92 -4.22 4.24
CA PRO A 65 -5.93 -5.00 3.55
C PRO A 65 -7.08 -4.15 3.00
N THR A 66 -7.52 -4.43 1.77
CA THR A 66 -8.56 -3.66 1.09
C THR A 66 -9.87 -3.58 1.87
N GLN A 67 -10.20 -4.56 2.72
CA GLN A 67 -11.46 -4.52 3.49
C GLN A 67 -11.50 -3.43 4.57
N TYR A 68 -10.36 -2.82 4.91
CA TYR A 68 -10.33 -1.65 5.81
C TYR A 68 -10.30 -0.32 5.07
N VAL A 69 -10.40 -0.35 3.74
CA VAL A 69 -10.35 0.83 2.89
C VAL A 69 -11.63 0.93 2.09
N MET A 70 -12.26 2.09 2.18
CA MET A 70 -13.38 2.47 1.35
C MET A 70 -12.85 3.29 0.18
N THR A 71 -13.31 3.01 -1.03
CA THR A 71 -12.88 3.74 -2.23
C THR A 71 -14.07 4.32 -2.97
N LYS A 72 -13.88 5.47 -3.59
CA LYS A 72 -14.91 6.15 -4.37
C LYS A 72 -14.28 6.85 -5.57
N GLU A 73 -14.73 6.48 -6.77
CA GLU A 73 -14.43 7.26 -7.97
C GLU A 73 -15.37 8.45 -8.07
N LEU A 74 -14.81 9.62 -8.38
CA LEU A 74 -15.53 10.90 -8.49
C LEU A 74 -15.06 11.66 -9.74
N SER A 75 -15.99 12.27 -10.45
CA SER A 75 -15.70 13.31 -11.46
C SER A 75 -15.93 14.67 -10.82
N LEU A 76 -14.92 15.53 -10.88
CA LEU A 76 -14.90 16.85 -10.26
C LEU A 76 -14.56 17.92 -11.30
N ASP A 77 -14.85 19.19 -11.00
CA ASP A 77 -14.44 20.32 -11.83
C ASP A 77 -12.90 20.35 -11.93
N GLU A 78 -12.36 20.43 -13.15
CA GLU A 78 -10.91 20.43 -13.43
C GLU A 78 -10.14 21.59 -12.78
N LYS A 79 -10.83 22.67 -12.40
CA LYS A 79 -10.21 23.87 -11.80
C LYS A 79 -9.95 23.72 -10.31
N LEU A 80 -10.49 22.68 -9.68
CA LEU A 80 -10.23 22.42 -8.27
C LEU A 80 -8.77 21.99 -8.09
N ASN A 81 -8.07 22.69 -7.21
CA ASN A 81 -6.73 22.30 -6.77
C ASN A 81 -6.80 21.26 -5.65
N ASP A 82 -5.65 20.70 -5.27
CA ASP A 82 -5.57 19.64 -4.26
C ASP A 82 -6.18 20.02 -2.90
N ARG A 83 -6.01 21.27 -2.47
CA ARG A 83 -6.58 21.76 -1.20
C ARG A 83 -8.11 21.77 -1.25
N ASP A 84 -8.67 22.18 -2.37
CA ASP A 84 -10.12 22.27 -2.55
C ASP A 84 -10.74 20.87 -2.71
N ILE A 85 -10.07 19.97 -3.46
CA ILE A 85 -10.45 18.55 -3.55
C ILE A 85 -10.45 17.92 -2.16
N PHE A 86 -9.38 18.10 -1.39
CA PHE A 86 -9.29 17.50 -0.05
C PHE A 86 -10.36 18.03 0.91
N ARG A 87 -10.61 19.35 0.90
CA ARG A 87 -11.69 19.96 1.69
C ARG A 87 -13.05 19.41 1.28
N TYR A 88 -13.28 19.23 -0.01
CA TYR A 88 -14.51 18.64 -0.53
C TYR A 88 -14.70 17.20 -0.01
N LEU A 89 -13.66 16.37 -0.12
CA LEU A 89 -13.67 15.00 0.42
C LEU A 89 -13.94 14.97 1.92
N GLN A 90 -13.32 15.86 2.71
CA GLN A 90 -13.56 15.97 4.14
C GLN A 90 -15.01 16.33 4.46
N THR A 91 -15.57 17.30 3.73
CA THR A 91 -16.95 17.77 3.94
C THR A 91 -17.98 16.71 3.56
N GLN A 92 -17.72 15.98 2.47
CA GLN A 92 -18.61 14.94 1.94
C GLN A 92 -18.32 13.54 2.51
N SER A 93 -17.37 13.41 3.43
CA SER A 93 -16.97 12.13 4.01
C SER A 93 -18.13 11.30 4.56
N PRO A 94 -19.12 11.85 5.30
CA PRO A 94 -20.27 11.08 5.75
C PRO A 94 -21.10 10.50 4.60
N HIS A 95 -21.18 11.22 3.47
CA HIS A 95 -21.95 10.80 2.31
C HIS A 95 -21.21 9.74 1.48
N PHE A 96 -19.89 9.90 1.27
CA PHE A 96 -19.10 8.98 0.45
C PHE A 96 -18.66 7.72 1.20
N PHE A 97 -18.34 7.86 2.48
CA PHE A 97 -17.70 6.82 3.28
C PHE A 97 -18.51 6.41 4.52
N GLY A 98 -19.69 6.99 4.75
CA GLY A 98 -20.53 6.66 5.91
C GLY A 98 -19.99 7.13 7.26
N HIS A 99 -18.85 7.83 7.28
CA HIS A 99 -18.17 8.25 8.51
C HIS A 99 -17.69 9.71 8.40
N PRO A 100 -17.65 10.45 9.52
CA PRO A 100 -17.11 11.80 9.54
C PRO A 100 -15.59 11.79 9.29
N ALA A 101 -15.08 12.81 8.58
CA ALA A 101 -13.65 12.93 8.28
C ALA A 101 -12.75 12.94 9.53
N ALA A 102 -13.27 13.37 10.69
CA ALA A 102 -12.55 13.32 11.95
C ALA A 102 -12.11 11.90 12.34
N GLN A 103 -12.81 10.86 11.87
CA GLN A 103 -12.53 9.45 12.14
C GLN A 103 -11.75 8.74 11.03
N LEU A 104 -11.49 9.42 9.91
CA LEU A 104 -10.90 8.82 8.70
C LEU A 104 -9.59 9.49 8.32
N ASN A 105 -8.64 8.69 7.85
CA ASN A 105 -7.55 9.16 7.00
C ASN A 105 -8.04 9.08 5.56
N LEU A 106 -7.95 10.21 4.86
CA LEU A 106 -8.41 10.38 3.49
C LEU A 106 -7.20 10.62 2.60
N ASP A 107 -7.22 10.03 1.41
CA ASP A 107 -6.26 10.31 0.35
C ASP A 107 -6.97 10.18 -1.01
N TYR A 108 -6.35 10.64 -2.09
CA TYR A 108 -6.86 10.43 -3.44
C TYR A 108 -5.75 10.35 -4.47
N GLN A 109 -6.09 9.77 -5.62
CA GLN A 109 -5.25 9.76 -6.79
C GLN A 109 -6.03 10.27 -8.00
N MET A 110 -5.38 11.10 -8.81
CA MET A 110 -5.86 11.49 -10.13
C MET A 110 -5.90 10.28 -11.07
N LEU A 111 -7.01 10.07 -11.74
CA LEU A 111 -7.17 9.09 -12.80
C LEU A 111 -7.10 9.78 -14.17
N PRO A 112 -6.66 9.07 -15.23
CA PRO A 112 -6.84 9.55 -16.59
C PRO A 112 -8.31 9.87 -16.85
N SER A 113 -8.59 11.06 -17.38
CA SER A 113 -9.92 11.52 -17.76
C SER A 113 -9.93 11.86 -19.25
N ASN A 114 -10.97 11.42 -19.94
CA ASN A 114 -11.27 11.83 -21.32
C ASN A 114 -12.42 12.85 -21.37
N GLU A 115 -12.93 13.28 -20.21
CA GLU A 115 -14.05 14.21 -20.10
C GLU A 115 -13.56 15.65 -20.16
N HIS A 116 -14.16 16.46 -21.02
CA HIS A 116 -13.87 17.89 -21.08
C HIS A 116 -14.37 18.61 -19.82
N ASN A 117 -13.52 19.45 -19.24
CA ASN A 117 -13.79 20.24 -18.02
C ASN A 117 -14.01 19.41 -16.73
N ALA A 118 -13.68 18.12 -16.74
CA ALA A 118 -13.81 17.26 -15.58
C ALA A 118 -12.52 16.47 -15.33
N GLN A 119 -12.05 16.55 -14.10
CA GLN A 119 -10.96 15.72 -13.61
C GLN A 119 -11.54 14.53 -12.84
N LYS A 120 -10.98 13.34 -13.09
CA LYS A 120 -11.42 12.10 -12.44
C LYS A 120 -10.46 11.73 -11.32
N ILE A 121 -10.99 11.37 -10.15
CA ILE A 121 -10.19 10.89 -9.03
C ILE A 121 -10.73 9.57 -8.50
N ILE A 122 -9.84 8.80 -7.87
CA ILE A 122 -10.21 7.75 -6.91
C ILE A 122 -9.82 8.22 -5.52
N ALA A 123 -10.82 8.46 -4.67
CA ALA A 123 -10.62 8.77 -3.26
C ALA A 123 -10.60 7.47 -2.45
N ALA A 124 -9.72 7.41 -1.45
CA ALA A 124 -9.60 6.32 -0.50
C ALA A 124 -9.76 6.84 0.93
N ALA A 125 -10.44 6.06 1.76
CA ALA A 125 -10.67 6.37 3.17
C ALA A 125 -10.44 5.13 4.02
N ALA A 126 -9.67 5.28 5.10
CA ALA A 126 -9.47 4.25 6.11
C ALA A 126 -9.71 4.83 7.51
N HIS A 127 -10.20 4.02 8.45
CA HIS A 127 -10.33 4.48 9.83
C HIS A 127 -8.98 4.84 10.43
N LYS A 128 -8.88 6.02 11.06
CA LYS A 128 -7.65 6.52 11.68
C LYS A 128 -7.03 5.51 12.62
N ILE A 129 -7.84 4.89 13.48
CA ILE A 129 -7.38 3.89 14.44
C ILE A 129 -6.58 2.74 13.78
N LYS A 130 -6.94 2.33 12.55
CA LYS A 130 -6.23 1.26 11.84
C LYS A 130 -4.86 1.73 11.33
N ILE A 131 -4.78 2.97 10.87
CA ILE A 131 -3.54 3.60 10.41
C ILE A 131 -2.62 3.91 11.61
N ASP A 132 -3.18 4.49 12.66
CA ASP A 132 -2.46 4.89 13.87
C ASP A 132 -1.79 3.68 14.54
N ILE A 133 -2.45 2.50 14.55
CA ILE A 133 -1.85 1.26 15.07
C ILE A 133 -0.57 0.92 14.29
N ILE A 134 -0.61 0.96 12.95
CA ILE A 134 0.55 0.64 12.11
C ILE A 134 1.67 1.66 12.39
N GLU A 135 1.37 2.95 12.34
CA GLU A 135 2.36 4.00 12.58
C GLU A 135 3.01 3.85 13.96
N THR A 136 2.20 3.55 14.99
CA THR A 136 2.67 3.32 16.36
C THR A 136 3.64 2.15 16.45
N GLU A 137 3.28 0.99 15.88
CA GLU A 137 4.14 -0.21 15.95
C GLU A 137 5.48 0.01 15.21
N PHE A 138 5.46 0.67 14.05
CA PHE A 138 6.69 1.02 13.32
C PHE A 138 7.55 2.03 14.09
N GLN A 139 6.92 3.01 14.75
CA GLN A 139 7.61 3.97 15.62
C GLN A 139 8.27 3.28 16.82
N LEU A 140 7.55 2.38 17.51
CA LEU A 140 8.08 1.59 18.63
C LEU A 140 9.25 0.70 18.21
N ALA A 141 9.15 0.08 17.03
CA ALA A 141 10.22 -0.74 16.45
C ALA A 141 11.41 0.09 15.92
N ARG A 142 11.28 1.43 15.85
CA ARG A 142 12.26 2.37 15.26
C ARG A 142 12.56 2.06 13.79
N ILE A 143 11.54 1.64 13.05
CA ILE A 143 11.62 1.39 11.60
C ILE A 143 10.94 2.56 10.89
N PRO A 144 11.62 3.28 9.98
CA PRO A 144 11.02 4.39 9.27
C PRO A 144 9.96 3.87 8.29
N LEU A 145 8.68 4.09 8.62
CA LEU A 145 7.56 3.83 7.72
C LEU A 145 7.45 4.98 6.71
N HIS A 146 7.52 4.67 5.41
CA HIS A 146 7.53 5.70 4.37
C HIS A 146 6.17 5.88 3.71
N VAL A 147 5.41 4.79 3.54
CA VAL A 147 4.14 4.77 2.84
C VAL A 147 3.26 3.67 3.43
N ILE A 148 1.97 3.99 3.57
CA ILE A 148 0.90 3.01 3.74
C ILE A 148 0.08 3.04 2.44
N ASP A 149 0.06 1.92 1.72
CA ASP A 149 -0.68 1.71 0.47
C ASP A 149 -1.79 0.67 0.70
N VAL A 150 -2.68 0.48 -0.27
CA VAL A 150 -3.73 -0.54 -0.24
C VAL A 150 -3.27 -1.76 -1.03
N ASP A 151 -3.42 -2.96 -0.44
CA ASP A 151 -2.92 -4.21 -1.01
C ASP A 151 -3.41 -4.51 -2.44
N ILE A 152 -4.66 -4.17 -2.76
CA ILE A 152 -5.26 -4.37 -4.08
C ILE A 152 -4.64 -3.45 -5.14
N PHE A 153 -4.29 -2.22 -4.78
CA PHE A 153 -3.61 -1.29 -5.70
C PHE A 153 -2.16 -1.69 -5.90
N ALA A 154 -1.50 -2.17 -4.85
CA ALA A 154 -0.16 -2.75 -4.96
C ALA A 154 -0.16 -3.98 -5.88
N ASP A 155 -1.10 -4.92 -5.70
CA ASP A 155 -1.24 -6.10 -6.57
C ASP A 155 -1.45 -5.70 -8.04
N ALA A 156 -2.37 -4.77 -8.31
CA ALA A 156 -2.61 -4.25 -9.64
C ALA A 156 -1.36 -3.61 -10.26
N ARG A 157 -0.58 -2.86 -9.46
CA ARG A 157 0.69 -2.25 -9.88
C ARG A 157 1.69 -3.31 -10.34
N PHE A 158 1.83 -4.40 -9.58
CA PHE A 158 2.73 -5.49 -9.95
C PHE A 158 2.27 -6.22 -11.22
N LYS A 159 0.97 -6.50 -11.35
CA LYS A 159 0.41 -7.12 -12.56
C LYS A 159 0.63 -6.25 -13.80
N LYS A 160 0.40 -4.94 -13.70
CA LYS A 160 0.67 -3.99 -14.77
C LYS A 160 2.17 -3.96 -15.13
N TYR A 161 3.03 -3.99 -14.13
CA TYR A 161 4.48 -4.04 -14.33
C TYR A 161 4.91 -5.24 -15.17
N LEU A 162 4.40 -6.44 -14.85
CA LEU A 162 4.66 -7.67 -15.63
C LEU A 162 4.08 -7.61 -17.04
N ALA A 163 2.90 -7.04 -17.22
CA ALA A 163 2.27 -6.90 -18.54
C ALA A 163 3.00 -5.89 -19.44
N GLY A 164 3.65 -4.88 -18.87
CA GLY A 164 4.34 -3.79 -19.57
C GLY A 164 5.71 -4.15 -20.17
N GLN A 165 6.02 -5.44 -20.37
CA GLN A 165 7.32 -5.94 -20.82
C GLN A 165 8.51 -5.60 -19.89
N ASN A 166 8.24 -5.18 -18.65
CA ASN A 166 9.29 -5.04 -17.65
C ASN A 166 9.76 -6.41 -17.17
N HIS A 167 11.00 -6.48 -16.70
CA HIS A 167 11.60 -7.74 -16.28
C HIS A 167 11.42 -7.93 -14.77
N PHE A 168 11.13 -9.17 -14.39
CA PHE A 168 11.06 -9.59 -13.00
C PHE A 168 12.05 -10.73 -12.76
N THR A 169 12.89 -10.61 -11.73
CA THR A 169 13.83 -11.65 -11.34
C THR A 169 13.54 -12.09 -9.91
N ASN A 170 13.09 -13.34 -9.77
CA ASN A 170 12.95 -14.00 -8.47
C ASN A 170 14.26 -14.70 -8.10
N LYS A 171 15.02 -14.16 -7.13
CA LYS A 171 16.21 -14.80 -6.55
C LYS A 171 15.90 -15.56 -5.26
N THR A 172 14.63 -15.80 -4.97
CA THR A 172 14.19 -16.54 -3.76
C THR A 172 14.10 -18.04 -4.05
N LEU A 173 13.79 -18.82 -3.01
CA LEU A 173 13.60 -20.28 -3.12
C LEU A 173 12.17 -20.68 -3.52
N PHE A 174 11.25 -19.73 -3.71
CA PHE A 174 9.87 -20.05 -4.05
C PHE A 174 9.69 -20.34 -5.53
N SER A 175 8.85 -21.34 -5.85
CA SER A 175 8.36 -21.56 -7.21
C SER A 175 7.54 -20.35 -7.68
N GLU A 176 7.44 -20.17 -9.00
CA GLU A 176 6.65 -19.08 -9.59
C GLU A 176 5.19 -19.09 -9.10
N GLU A 177 4.56 -20.27 -9.04
CA GLU A 177 3.19 -20.43 -8.53
C GLU A 177 3.04 -19.97 -7.07
N THR A 178 3.98 -20.35 -6.22
CA THR A 178 3.96 -19.92 -4.80
C THR A 178 4.25 -18.42 -4.68
N PHE A 179 5.09 -17.90 -5.55
CA PHE A 179 5.51 -16.50 -5.54
C PHE A 179 4.37 -15.55 -5.90
N LEU A 180 3.34 -15.99 -6.64
CA LEU A 180 2.14 -15.18 -6.90
C LEU A 180 1.44 -14.72 -5.62
N ARG A 181 1.58 -15.43 -4.50
CA ARG A 181 1.04 -15.01 -3.19
C ARG A 181 1.72 -13.75 -2.64
N PHE A 182 2.87 -13.37 -3.18
CA PHE A 182 3.65 -12.20 -2.80
C PHE A 182 3.42 -11.01 -3.76
N SER A 183 2.45 -11.10 -4.67
CA SER A 183 2.21 -10.08 -5.71
C SER A 183 2.00 -8.69 -5.13
N SER A 184 1.13 -8.54 -4.13
CA SER A 184 0.92 -7.27 -3.43
C SER A 184 2.21 -6.75 -2.81
N ALA A 185 2.97 -7.58 -2.10
CA ALA A 185 4.23 -7.17 -1.47
C ALA A 185 5.29 -6.73 -2.51
N CYS A 186 5.32 -7.36 -3.68
CA CYS A 186 6.14 -6.92 -4.82
C CYS A 186 5.65 -5.58 -5.37
N GLY A 187 4.34 -5.41 -5.49
CA GLY A 187 3.70 -4.17 -5.89
C GLY A 187 4.03 -2.99 -4.98
N LEU A 188 4.08 -3.22 -3.66
CA LEU A 188 4.53 -2.22 -2.70
C LEU A 188 5.97 -1.79 -2.99
N CYS A 189 6.85 -2.72 -3.38
CA CYS A 189 8.25 -2.40 -3.71
C CYS A 189 8.40 -1.49 -4.95
N LEU A 190 7.38 -1.44 -5.81
CA LEU A 190 7.29 -0.61 -7.02
C LEU A 190 6.64 0.76 -6.77
N TRP A 191 6.17 1.05 -5.55
CA TRP A 191 5.50 2.33 -5.28
C TRP A 191 6.40 3.52 -5.62
N GLY A 192 5.88 4.46 -6.42
CA GLY A 192 6.61 5.65 -6.87
C GLY A 192 7.76 5.37 -7.85
N LYS A 193 7.84 4.15 -8.41
CA LYS A 193 8.84 3.74 -9.41
C LYS A 193 8.23 3.29 -10.74
N ALA A 194 6.90 3.22 -10.81
CA ALA A 194 6.11 2.78 -11.96
C ALA A 194 5.09 3.85 -12.34
#